data_AF-A0A519CVF8-F1
#
_entry.id   AF-A0A519CVF8-F1
#
_cell.length_a   1.000
_cell.length_b   1.000
_cell.length_c   1.000
_cell.angle_alpha   90.00
_cell.angle_beta   90.00
_cell.angle_gamma   90.00
#
_symmetry.space_group_name_H-M   'P 1'
#
loop_
_entity.id
_entity.type
_entity.pdbx_description
1 polymer ?
#
loop_
_entity_poly.entity_id
_entity_poly.type
_entity_poly.pdbx_seq_one_letter_code
_entity_poly.pdbx_strand_id
1 'polypeptide(L)' 'ATDQEGIVRVRTNPKFFRPAEVELLIGSPEKAKVELGWVPSTTFEGLVEMMVKSDMAIVSEAVNNGYAPPKPPE' A
#
# COMPACT_ATOMS: atom_id res chain seq x y z
N ALA A 1 1.77 5.16 -14.07
CA ALA A 1 1.45 3.84 -14.65
C ALA A 1 0.05 3.89 -15.24
N THR A 2 -0.10 3.35 -16.45
CA THR A 2 -1.34 3.30 -17.20
C THR A 2 -1.80 1.84 -17.26
N ASP A 3 -3.10 1.61 -17.13
CA ASP A 3 -3.67 0.26 -17.24
C ASP A 3 -3.88 -0.17 -18.71
N GLN A 4 -4.51 -1.35 -18.89
CA GLN A 4 -4.79 -1.94 -20.20
C GLN A 4 -5.83 -1.16 -21.02
N GLU A 5 -6.61 -0.28 -20.37
CA GLU A 5 -7.65 0.55 -20.98
C GLU A 5 -7.13 1.95 -21.33
N GLY A 6 -5.85 2.23 -21.08
CA GLY A 6 -5.25 3.54 -21.32
C GLY A 6 -5.49 4.56 -20.20
N ILE A 7 -6.06 4.15 -19.06
CA ILE A 7 -6.35 5.04 -17.93
C ILE A 7 -5.13 5.15 -17.02
N VAL A 8 -4.72 6.38 -16.72
CA VAL A 8 -3.61 6.64 -15.78
C VAL A 8 -4.07 6.34 -14.35
N ARG A 9 -3.58 5.24 -13.77
CA ARG A 9 -3.91 4.81 -12.40
C ARG A 9 -2.94 5.32 -11.34
N VAL A 10 -1.67 5.52 -11.71
CA VAL A 10 -0.61 5.92 -10.76
C VAL A 10 0.18 7.11 -11.31
N ARG A 11 0.40 8.13 -10.48
CA ARG A 11 1.20 9.33 -10.78
C ARG A 11 2.21 9.59 -9.65
N THR A 12 3.32 10.24 -9.96
CA THR A 12 4.32 10.68 -8.98
C THR A 12 4.17 12.18 -8.71
N ASN A 13 4.31 12.61 -7.45
CA ASN A 13 4.33 14.02 -7.08
C ASN A 13 5.69 14.39 -6.47
N PRO A 14 6.45 15.33 -7.08
CA PRO A 14 7.75 15.80 -6.58
C PRO A 14 7.75 16.22 -5.11
N LYS A 15 6.62 16.69 -4.57
CA LYS A 15 6.47 17.08 -3.17
C LYS A 15 6.79 15.95 -2.17
N PHE A 16 6.63 14.69 -2.57
CA PHE A 16 6.86 13.54 -1.68
C PHE A 16 8.28 12.98 -1.76
N PHE A 17 9.15 13.52 -2.62
CA PHE A 17 10.54 13.09 -2.69
C PHE A 17 11.33 13.71 -1.53
N ARG A 18 12.17 12.89 -0.90
CA ARG A 18 13.01 13.33 0.22
C ARG A 18 14.43 13.60 -0.28
N PRO A 19 15.10 14.70 0.14
CA PRO A 19 16.47 15.01 -0.27
C PRO A 19 17.49 13.93 0.10
N ALA A 20 17.25 13.21 1.19
CA ALA A 20 18.02 12.05 1.59
C ALA A 20 17.08 10.84 1.59
N GLU A 21 17.29 9.92 0.64
CA GLU A 21 16.52 8.69 0.53
C GLU A 21 17.31 7.50 1.08
N VAL A 22 16.59 6.48 1.55
CA VAL A 22 17.19 5.22 1.98
C VAL A 22 16.94 4.19 0.89
N GLU A 23 17.99 3.82 0.16
CA GLU A 23 17.88 2.94 -1.01
C GLU A 23 17.47 1.51 -0.65
N LEU A 24 18.01 0.97 0.45
CA LEU A 24 17.78 -0.42 0.85
C LEU A 24 17.68 -0.57 2.36
N LEU A 25 16.61 -1.25 2.81
CA LEU A 25 16.41 -1.64 4.19
C LEU A 25 16.09 -3.13 4.26
N ILE A 26 17.08 -3.93 4.66
CA ILE A 26 16.94 -5.37 4.86
C ILE A 26 17.42 -5.70 6.28
N GLY A 27 16.49 -6.15 7.13
CA GLY A 27 16.80 -6.59 8.49
C GLY A 27 16.95 -8.11 8.57
N SER A 28 17.85 -8.59 9.44
CA SER A 28 17.94 -10.00 9.83
C SER A 28 17.25 -10.23 11.18
N PRO A 29 16.12 -10.95 11.23
CA PRO A 29 15.42 -11.23 12.49
C PRO A 29 15.98 -12.44 13.25
N GLU A 30 17.13 -12.99 12.85
CA GLU A 30 17.62 -14.28 13.35
C GLU A 30 17.76 -14.31 14.88
N LYS A 31 18.23 -13.21 15.49
CA LYS A 31 18.33 -13.11 16.95
C LYS A 31 16.95 -13.25 17.63
N ALA A 32 15.91 -12.61 17.10
CA ALA A 32 14.56 -12.71 17.66
C ALA A 32 13.99 -14.13 17.51
N LYS A 33 14.30 -14.80 16.40
CA LYS A 33 13.90 -16.19 16.18
C LYS A 33 14.57 -17.14 17.18
N VAL A 34 15.88 -17.01 17.39
CA VAL A 34 16.65 -17.87 18.31
C VAL A 34 16.25 -17.63 19.76
N GLU A 35 16.23 -16.38 20.20
CA GLU A 35 16.06 -16.05 21.62
C GLU A 35 14.59 -16.08 22.06
N LEU A 36 13.66 -15.76 21.14
CA LEU A 36 12.25 -15.57 21.46
C LEU A 36 11.32 -16.56 20.75
N GLY A 37 11.84 -17.40 19.85
CA GLY A 37 11.01 -18.24 18.98
C GLY A 37 10.14 -17.42 18.02
N TRP A 38 10.42 -16.13 17.84
CA TRP A 38 9.57 -15.23 17.08
C TRP A 38 9.73 -15.43 15.58
N VAL A 39 8.60 -15.55 14.88
CA VAL A 39 8.53 -15.58 13.40
C VAL A 39 7.35 -14.73 12.93
N PRO A 40 7.46 -14.05 11.77
CA PRO A 40 6.33 -13.30 11.23
C PRO A 40 5.20 -14.26 10.86
N SER A 41 3.98 -13.96 11.32
CA SER A 41 2.78 -14.73 10.99
C SER A 41 2.05 -14.24 9.74
N THR A 42 2.46 -13.09 9.21
CA THR A 42 1.82 -12.42 8.06
C THR A 42 2.83 -12.28 6.92
N THR A 43 2.45 -12.73 5.73
CA THR A 43 3.25 -12.54 4.50
C THR A 43 3.06 -11.12 3.96
N PHE A 44 3.94 -10.68 3.07
CA PHE A 44 3.79 -9.37 2.43
C PHE A 44 2.48 -9.29 1.61
N GLU A 45 2.19 -10.32 0.83
CA GLU A 45 0.97 -10.40 0.02
C GLU A 45 -0.29 -10.41 0.90
N GLY A 46 -0.25 -11.14 2.01
CA GLY A 46 -1.37 -11.19 2.96
C GLY A 46 -1.62 -9.84 3.64
N LEU A 47 -0.56 -9.09 3.95
CA LEU A 47 -0.68 -7.72 4.44
C LEU A 47 -1.32 -6.80 3.40
N VAL A 48 -0.84 -6.84 2.14
CA VAL A 48 -1.42 -6.05 1.04
C VAL A 48 -2.90 -6.36 0.84
N GLU A 49 -3.26 -7.63 0.82
CA GLU A 49 -4.65 -8.06 0.66
C GLU A 49 -5.54 -7.55 1.81
N MET A 50 -5.07 -7.65 3.06
CA MET A 50 -5.80 -7.17 4.24
C MET A 50 -6.08 -5.66 4.16
N MET A 51 -5.06 -4.88 3.79
CA MET A 51 -5.18 -3.44 3.66
C MET A 51 -6.14 -3.05 2.54
N VAL A 52 -6.00 -3.64 1.34
CA VAL A 52 -6.86 -3.35 0.18
C VAL A 52 -8.31 -3.73 0.48
N LYS A 53 -8.56 -4.88 1.09
CA LYS A 53 -9.94 -5.29 1.49
C LYS A 53 -10.58 -4.27 2.43
N SER A 54 -9.81 -3.77 3.40
CA SER A 54 -10.29 -2.75 4.33
C SER A 54 -10.64 -1.45 3.61
N ASP A 55 -9.75 -0.94 2.75
CA ASP A 55 -10.00 0.28 1.98
C ASP A 55 -11.20 0.13 1.04
N MET A 56 -11.34 -1.03 0.39
CA MET A 56 -12.49 -1.33 -0.48
C MET A 56 -13.81 -1.31 0.28
N ALA A 57 -13.83 -1.80 1.53
CA ALA A 57 -15.03 -1.75 2.36
C ALA A 57 -15.43 -0.29 2.68
N ILE A 58 -14.45 0.54 3.07
CA ILE A 58 -14.65 1.97 3.36
C ILE A 58 -15.15 2.72 2.13
N VAL A 59 -14.51 2.51 0.97
CA VAL A 59 -14.91 3.17 -0.28
C VAL A 59 -16.29 2.71 -0.73
N SER A 60 -16.60 1.42 -0.62
CA SER A 60 -17.92 0.89 -0.99
C SER A 60 -19.02 1.49 -0.12
N GLU A 61 -18.80 1.60 1.19
CA GLU A 61 -19.74 2.27 2.10
C GLU A 61 -19.96 3.73 1.72
N ALA A 62 -18.88 4.48 1.48
CA ALA A 62 -18.97 5.88 1.07
C ALA A 62 -19.78 6.04 -0.23
N VAL A 63 -19.49 5.23 -1.24
CA VAL A 63 -20.20 5.24 -2.54
C VAL A 63 -21.68 4.90 -2.37
N ASN A 64 -22.00 3.88 -1.58
CA ASN A 64 -23.39 3.51 -1.27
C ASN A 64 -24.15 4.64 -0.56
N ASN A 65 -23.44 5.45 0.23
CA ASN A 65 -23.97 6.63 0.92
C ASN A 65 -23.98 7.90 0.04
N GLY A 66 -23.74 7.77 -1.27
CA GLY A 66 -23.88 8.86 -2.24
C GLY A 66 -22.60 9.65 -2.52
N TYR A 67 -21.44 9.20 -2.04
CA TYR A 67 -20.15 9.78 -2.43
C TYR A 67 -19.85 9.48 -3.91
N ALA A 68 -19.62 10.54 -4.69
CA ALA A 68 -19.06 10.43 -6.02
C ALA A 68 -17.55 10.70 -5.96
N PRO A 69 -16.69 9.69 -6.23
CA PRO A 69 -15.24 9.90 -6.24
C PRO A 69 -14.87 11.02 -7.22
N PRO A 70 -13.98 11.95 -6.83
CA PRO A 70 -13.53 13.00 -7.71
C PRO A 70 -12.87 12.36 -8.94
N LYS A 71 -13.19 12.89 -10.12
CA LYS A 71 -12.41 12.54 -11.32
C LYS A 71 -10.98 13.01 -11.09
N PRO A 72 -9.97 12.13 -11.23
CA PRO A 72 -8.58 12.56 -11.13
C PRO A 72 -8.35 13.75 -12.07
N PRO A 73 -7.64 14.81 -11.63
CA PRO A 73 -7.25 15.88 -12.54
C PRO A 73 -6.46 15.30 -13.72
N GLU A 74 -6.65 15.86 -14.91
CA GLU A 74 -5.94 15.46 -16.13
C GLU A 74 -4.42 15.51 -15.97
#